data_AF-A0A4V5UUT7-F1
#
_entry.id   AF-A0A4V5UUT7-F1
#
_cell.length_a   1.000
_cell.length_b   1.000
_cell.length_c   1.000
_cell.angle_alpha   90.00
_cell.angle_beta   90.00
_cell.angle_gamma   90.00
#
_symmetry.space_group_name_H-M   'P 1'
#
loop_
_entity.id
_entity.type
_entity.pdbx_description
1 polymer ?
#
loop_
_entity_poly.entity_id
_entity_poly.type
_entity_poly.pdbx_seq_one_letter_code
_entity_poly.pdbx_strand_id
1 'polypeptide(L)' 'MIYSLFATCRLHHINPYNWLKDVLQRMHLYTTNNIADLLPHNWSRHNDSASVM' A
#
# COMPACT_ATOMS: atom_id res chain seq x y z
N MET A 1 -2.92 13.98 8.22
CA MET A 1 -3.68 12.73 8.01
C MET A 1 -2.88 11.66 7.24
N ILE A 2 -2.09 11.97 6.19
CA ILE A 2 -1.20 10.98 5.52
C ILE A 2 -0.05 10.48 6.40
N TYR A 3 0.42 11.29 7.35
CA TYR A 3 1.51 10.93 8.27
C TYR A 3 1.19 9.72 9.15
N SER A 4 -0.08 9.53 9.52
CA SER A 4 -0.51 8.33 10.25
C SER A 4 -0.38 7.08 9.39
N LEU A 5 -0.68 7.17 8.08
CA LEU A 5 -0.48 6.06 7.14
C LEU A 5 1.01 5.74 6.98
N PHE A 6 1.88 6.75 6.88
CA PHE A 6 3.33 6.53 6.86
C PHE A 6 3.87 5.95 8.16
N ALA A 7 3.31 6.32 9.31
CA ALA A 7 3.63 5.68 10.59
C ALA A 7 3.22 4.19 10.56
N THR A 8 2.04 3.87 10.04
CA THR A 8 1.61 2.49 9.81
C THR A 8 2.53 1.74 8.83
N CYS A 9 2.97 2.39 7.73
CA CYS A 9 3.97 1.78 6.83
C CYS A 9 5.24 1.38 7.59
N ARG A 10 5.75 2.26 8.46
CA ARG A 10 6.94 1.96 9.28
C ARG A 10 6.70 0.83 10.27
N LEU A 11 5.53 0.77 10.91
CA LEU A 11 5.17 -0.31 11.84
C LEU A 11 5.09 -1.68 11.14
N HIS A 12 4.67 -1.69 9.87
CA HIS A 12 4.58 -2.89 9.06
C HIS A 12 5.86 -3.16 8.23
N HIS A 13 6.97 -2.44 8.49
CA HIS A 13 8.23 -2.55 7.72
C HIS A 13 8.10 -2.32 6.20
N ILE A 14 7.09 -1.55 5.80
CA ILE A 14 6.83 -1.22 4.40
C ILE A 14 7.53 0.08 4.05
N ASN A 15 8.21 0.10 2.91
CA ASN A 15 8.78 1.31 2.36
C ASN A 15 7.66 2.29 1.97
N PRO A 16 7.50 3.45 2.67
CA PRO A 16 6.39 4.38 2.41
C PRO A 16 6.46 4.96 1.00
N TYR A 17 7.68 5.11 0.46
CA TYR A 17 7.90 5.54 -0.92
C TYR A 17 7.39 4.52 -1.94
N ASN A 18 7.69 3.23 -1.74
CA ASN A 18 7.29 2.16 -2.66
C ASN A 18 5.77 1.95 -2.61
N TRP A 19 5.20 1.95 -1.41
CA TRP A 19 3.75 1.92 -1.20
C TRP A 19 3.06 3.10 -1.90
N LEU A 20 3.53 4.33 -1.67
CA LEU A 20 2.89 5.52 -2.26
C LEU A 20 2.99 5.50 -3.79
N LYS A 21 4.13 5.09 -4.35
CA LYS A 21 4.29 4.96 -5.82
C LYS A 21 3.30 3.96 -6.40
N ASP A 22 3.18 2.80 -5.78
CA ASP A 22 2.27 1.75 -6.24
C ASP A 22 0.80 2.17 -6.07
N VAL A 23 0.49 2.85 -4.96
CA VAL A 23 -0.83 3.46 -4.72
C VAL A 23 -1.16 4.49 -5.79
N LEU A 24 -0.24 5.38 -6.13
CA LEU A 24 -0.47 6.40 -7.16
C LEU A 24 -0.67 5.77 -8.55
N GLN A 25 0.04 4.68 -8.84
CA GLN A 25 -0.09 3.98 -10.11
C GLN A 25 -1.41 3.19 -10.18
N ARG A 26 -1.81 2.57 -9.08
CA ARG A 26 -2.98 1.70 -9.00
C ARG A 26 -4.28 2.44 -8.67
N MET A 27 -4.23 3.62 -8.05
CA MET A 27 -5.43 4.36 -7.60
C MET A 27 -6.49 4.53 -8.69
N HIS A 28 -6.08 4.69 -9.95
CA HIS A 28 -6.98 4.83 -11.09
C HIS A 28 -7.79 3.55 -11.41
N LEU A 29 -7.29 2.39 -10.98
CA LEU A 29 -7.92 1.08 -11.17
C LEU A 29 -8.87 0.70 -10.02
N TYR A 30 -8.85 1.44 -8.91
CA TYR A 30 -9.61 1.12 -7.71
C TYR A 30 -10.75 2.12 -7.50
N THR A 31 -11.97 1.59 -7.44
CA THR A 31 -13.16 2.34 -7.02
C THR A 31 -13.19 2.48 -5.49
N THR A 32 -13.98 3.43 -4.96
CA THR A 32 -14.21 3.69 -3.52
C THR A 32 -14.42 2.44 -2.66
N ASN A 33 -14.97 1.37 -3.24
CA ASN A 33 -15.19 0.10 -2.54
C ASN A 33 -13.92 -0.71 -2.24
N ASN A 34 -12.86 -0.53 -3.03
CA ASN A 34 -11.64 -1.35 -2.95
C ASN A 34 -10.40 -0.54 -2.51
N ILE A 35 -10.55 0.77 -2.26
CA ILE A 35 -9.45 1.64 -1.84
C ILE A 35 -8.85 1.23 -0.48
N ALA A 36 -9.63 0.54 0.36
CA ALA A 36 -9.17 -0.03 1.62
C ALA A 36 -8.10 -1.13 1.44
N ASP A 37 -8.03 -1.75 0.25
CA ASP A 37 -7.02 -2.74 -0.11
C ASP A 37 -5.64 -2.08 -0.36
N LEU A 38 -5.65 -0.80 -0.77
CA LEU A 38 -4.43 0.00 -0.89
C LEU A 38 -3.86 0.47 0.46
N LEU A 39 -4.54 0.21 1.58
CA LEU A 39 -3.98 0.53 2.89
C LEU A 39 -2.69 -0.27 3.10
N PRO A 40 -1.67 0.31 3.77
CA PRO A 40 -0.38 -0.34 3.90
C PRO A 40 -0.45 -1.75 4.51
N HIS A 41 -1.40 -1.99 5.43
CA HIS A 41 -1.65 -3.32 6.00
C HIS A 41 -2.00 -4.38 4.93
N ASN A 42 -2.91 -4.05 4.00
CA ASN A 42 -3.37 -4.99 2.97
C ASN A 42 -2.39 -5.04 1.78
N TRP A 43 -1.83 -3.90 1.39
CA TRP A 43 -0.86 -3.78 0.29
C TRP A 43 0.35 -4.72 0.46
N SER A 44 0.92 -4.81 1.67
CA SER A 44 2.05 -5.71 1.92
C SER A 44 1.70 -7.18 1.66
N ARG A 45 0.44 -7.58 1.89
CA ARG A 45 -0.02 -8.96 1.67
C ARG A 45 -0.16 -9.30 0.18
N HIS A 46 -0.43 -8.30 -0.66
CA HIS A 46 -0.51 -8.47 -2.12
C HIS A 46 0.86 -8.42 -2.81
N ASN A 47 1.84 -7.69 -2.24
CA ASN A 47 3.15 -7.52 -2.86
C ASN A 47 4.19 -8.58 -2.43
N ASP A 48 3.97 -9.28 -1.31
CA ASP A 48 4.82 -10.41 -0.87
C ASP A 48 4.78 -11.57 -1.87
N SER A 49 3.61 -11.82 -2.49
CA SER A 49 3.42 -12.83 -3.53
C SER A 49 4.13 -12.53 -4.86
N ALA A 50 4.69 -11.32 -5.05
CA ALA A 50 5.36 -10.90 -6.28
C ALA A 50 6.90 -10.90 -6.17
N SER A 51 7.47 -11.19 -4.99
CA SER A 51 8.93 -11.31 -4.81
C SER A 51 9.44 -12.76 -4.80
N VAL A 52 8.59 -13.72 -5.20
CA VAL A 52 8.93 -15.14 -5.39
C VAL A 52 8.55 -15.61 -6.79
N MET A 53 9.08 -14.96 -7.84
CA MET A 53 9.18 -15.51 -9.20
C MET A 53 10.33 -14.84 -9.95
#